data_AF-A0A182WUC3-F1
#
_entry.id   AF-A0A182WUC3-F1
#
_cell.length_a   1.000
_cell.length_b   1.000
_cell.length_c   1.000
_cell.angle_alpha   90.00
_cell.angle_beta   90.00
_cell.angle_gamma   90.00
#
_symmetry.space_group_name_H-M   'P 1'
#
loop_
_entity.id
_entity.type
_entity.pdbx_description
1 polymer ?
#
loop_
_entity_poly.entity_id
_entity_poly.type
_entity_poly.pdbx_seq_one_letter_code
_entity_poly.pdbx_strand_id
1 'polypeptide(L)'
;MKDADGNTLRAMVEAELQQSFQDDRDELRKMTRDGIQAIQDENRRSYNLRKRPARKYEKGDLVALPVTQFGPGIKYRQRFYDPYVVKEILEHDRLSLRKLDDDAEGPSQTTTACSAVKPWVHPGRM
;
A
#
# COMPACT_ATOMS: atom_id res chain seq x y z
N MET A 1 -36.34 -5.50 54.82
CA MET A 1 -34.88 -5.48 55.07
C MET A 1 -34.14 -6.68 54.44
N LYS A 2 -34.81 -7.61 53.73
CA LYS A 2 -34.18 -8.77 53.07
C LYS A 2 -33.81 -8.54 51.59
N ASP A 3 -34.31 -7.48 50.98
CA ASP A 3 -34.20 -7.26 49.52
C ASP A 3 -32.91 -6.54 49.10
N ALA A 4 -32.24 -5.86 50.04
CA ALA A 4 -31.00 -5.13 49.78
C ALA A 4 -29.81 -6.08 49.52
N ASP A 5 -29.70 -7.16 50.29
CA ASP A 5 -28.61 -8.13 50.16
C ASP A 5 -28.70 -8.91 48.84
N GLY A 6 -29.93 -9.25 48.40
CA GLY A 6 -30.17 -9.91 47.12
C GLY A 6 -29.86 -9.03 45.90
N ASN A 7 -30.09 -7.71 46.00
CA ASN A 7 -29.75 -6.78 44.94
C ASN A 7 -28.23 -6.54 44.85
N THR A 8 -27.55 -6.57 45.99
CA THR A 8 -26.08 -6.41 46.07
C THR A 8 -25.37 -7.65 45.51
N LEU A 9 -25.85 -8.85 45.83
CA LEU A 9 -25.36 -10.11 45.27
C LEU A 9 -25.54 -10.19 43.75
N ARG A 10 -26.67 -9.73 43.21
CA ARG A 10 -26.89 -9.67 41.76
C ARG A 10 -25.90 -8.74 41.07
N ALA A 11 -25.67 -7.55 41.64
CA ALA A 11 -24.71 -6.60 41.08
C ALA A 11 -23.27 -7.15 41.09
N MET A 12 -22.88 -7.91 42.12
CA MET A 12 -21.58 -8.57 42.17
C MET A 12 -21.44 -9.65 41.08
N VAL A 13 -22.46 -10.48 40.89
CA VAL A 13 -22.47 -11.52 39.84
C VAL A 13 -22.45 -10.91 38.44
N GLU A 14 -23.19 -9.82 38.20
CA GLU A 14 -23.17 -9.11 36.92
C GLU A 14 -21.80 -8.49 36.63
N ALA A 15 -21.15 -7.92 37.64
CA ALA A 15 -19.80 -7.37 37.51
C ALA A 15 -18.77 -8.45 37.19
N GLU A 16 -18.84 -9.62 37.84
CA GLU A 16 -17.96 -10.76 37.55
C GLU A 16 -18.17 -11.29 36.13
N LEU A 17 -19.43 -11.44 35.69
CA LEU A 17 -19.75 -11.82 34.31
C LEU A 17 -19.19 -10.80 33.31
N GLN A 18 -19.37 -9.50 33.57
CA GLN A 18 -18.87 -8.46 32.69
C GLN A 18 -17.35 -8.44 32.63
N GLN A 19 -16.67 -8.72 33.75
CA GLN A 19 -15.22 -8.83 33.79
C GLN A 19 -14.73 -10.06 33.01
N SER A 20 -15.34 -11.23 33.18
CA SER A 20 -14.96 -12.43 32.44
C SER A 20 -15.14 -12.25 30.93
N PHE A 21 -16.24 -11.62 30.50
CA PHE A 21 -16.45 -11.30 29.08
C PHE A 21 -15.40 -10.34 28.53
N GLN A 22 -14.91 -9.40 29.35
CA GLN A 22 -13.88 -8.47 28.92
C GLN A 22 -12.51 -9.14 28.81
N ASP A 23 -12.19 -10.01 29.77
CA ASP A 23 -10.95 -10.80 29.78
C ASP A 23 -10.89 -11.74 28.56
N ASP A 24 -11.98 -12.45 28.26
CA ASP A 24 -12.09 -13.31 27.07
C ASP A 24 -11.89 -12.52 25.76
N ARG A 25 -12.45 -11.31 25.67
CA ARG A 25 -12.29 -10.44 24.50
C ARG A 25 -10.85 -9.97 24.33
N ASP A 26 -10.19 -9.63 25.43
CA ASP A 26 -8.83 -9.12 25.39
C ASP A 26 -7.84 -10.25 25.09
N GLU A 27 -8.08 -11.46 25.59
CA GLU A 27 -7.36 -12.66 25.17
C GLU A 27 -7.55 -12.95 23.68
N LEU A 28 -8.78 -12.93 23.17
CA LEU A 28 -9.06 -13.15 21.75
C LEU A 28 -8.37 -12.10 20.86
N ARG A 29 -8.41 -10.82 21.27
CA ARG A 29 -7.72 -9.73 20.56
C ARG A 29 -6.21 -9.91 20.57
N LYS A 30 -5.65 -10.37 21.68
CA LYS A 30 -4.21 -10.65 21.78
C LYS A 30 -3.82 -11.77 20.84
N MET A 31 -4.52 -12.91 20.89
CA MET A 31 -4.28 -14.05 19.99
C MET A 31 -4.42 -13.64 18.50
N THR A 32 -5.46 -12.86 18.18
CA THR A 32 -5.68 -12.38 16.81
C THR A 32 -4.55 -11.45 16.36
N ARG A 33 -4.09 -10.54 17.22
CA ARG A 33 -2.98 -9.63 16.92
C ARG A 33 -1.70 -10.41 16.66
N ASP A 34 -1.38 -11.38 17.50
CA ASP A 34 -0.19 -12.21 17.36
C ASP A 34 -0.24 -13.05 16.07
N GLY A 35 -1.41 -13.60 15.73
CA GLY A 35 -1.64 -14.32 14.48
C GLY A 35 -1.45 -13.43 13.23
N ILE A 36 -2.04 -12.22 13.23
CA ILE A 36 -1.87 -11.26 12.13
C ILE A 36 -0.40 -10.86 12.00
N GLN A 37 0.28 -10.61 13.12
CA GLN A 37 1.69 -10.22 13.12
C GLN A 37 2.57 -11.34 12.52
N ALA A 38 2.35 -12.60 12.92
CA ALA A 38 3.08 -13.74 12.37
C ALA A 38 2.90 -13.86 10.84
N ILE A 39 1.66 -13.71 10.36
CA ILE A 39 1.35 -13.74 8.92
C ILE A 39 2.03 -12.56 8.19
N GLN A 40 2.00 -11.36 8.78
CA GLN A 40 2.66 -10.19 8.19
C GLN A 40 4.18 -10.37 8.10
N ASP A 41 4.80 -10.95 9.13
CA ASP A 41 6.24 -11.22 9.14
C ASP A 41 6.63 -12.28 8.11
N GLU A 42 5.83 -13.34 7.96
CA GLU A 42 6.04 -14.34 6.93
C GLU A 42 5.87 -13.77 5.52
N ASN A 43 4.81 -12.97 5.30
CA ASN A 43 4.58 -12.27 4.04
C ASN A 43 5.74 -11.32 3.72
N ARG A 44 6.25 -10.59 4.72
CA ARG A 44 7.41 -9.70 4.57
C ARG A 44 8.66 -10.47 4.16
N ARG A 45 8.95 -11.60 4.83
CA ARG A 45 10.10 -12.47 4.49
C ARG A 45 9.99 -13.00 3.07
N SER A 46 8.83 -13.55 2.71
CA SER A 46 8.57 -14.15 1.40
C SER A 46 8.64 -13.12 0.27
N TYR A 47 8.08 -11.93 0.49
CA TYR A 47 8.17 -10.83 -0.47
C TYR A 47 9.60 -10.33 -0.64
N ASN A 48 10.30 -10.05 0.47
CA ASN A 48 11.67 -9.55 0.43
C ASN A 48 12.65 -10.53 -0.24
N LEU A 49 12.44 -11.84 -0.09
CA LEU A 49 13.25 -12.86 -0.76
C LEU A 49 13.21 -12.75 -2.29
N ARG A 50 12.08 -12.33 -2.87
CA ARG A 50 11.87 -12.23 -4.33
C ARG A 50 11.92 -10.79 -4.85
N LYS A 51 11.98 -9.80 -3.96
CA LYS A 51 11.93 -8.38 -4.33
C LYS A 51 13.23 -7.99 -5.03
N ARG A 52 13.10 -7.49 -6.27
CA ARG A 52 14.22 -6.86 -6.98
C ARG A 52 14.37 -5.41 -6.51
N PRO A 53 15.61 -4.90 -6.32
CA PRO A 53 15.81 -3.50 -6.00
C PRO A 53 15.24 -2.62 -7.12
N ALA A 54 14.59 -1.52 -6.74
CA ALA A 54 14.09 -0.56 -7.71
C ALA A 54 15.27 0.11 -8.43
N ARG A 55 15.07 0.42 -9.71
CA ARG A 55 16.03 1.25 -10.45
C ARG A 55 16.00 2.66 -9.85
N LYS A 56 17.18 3.22 -9.61
CA LYS A 56 17.32 4.62 -9.17
C LYS A 56 17.20 5.53 -10.38
N TYR A 57 16.46 6.61 -10.22
CA TYR A 57 16.28 7.67 -11.21
C TYR A 57 16.72 8.98 -10.59
N GLU A 58 17.20 9.89 -11.41
CA GLU A 58 17.57 11.24 -11.04
C GLU A 58 16.56 12.27 -11.57
N LYS A 59 16.58 13.47 -10.98
CA LYS A 59 15.76 14.57 -11.48
C LYS A 59 16.20 14.93 -12.90
N GLY A 60 15.25 14.97 -13.82
CA GLY A 60 15.49 15.22 -15.24
C GLY A 60 15.58 13.96 -16.10
N ASP A 61 15.58 12.76 -15.50
CA ASP A 61 15.54 11.51 -16.26
C ASP A 61 14.22 11.38 -17.04
N LEU A 62 14.31 10.80 -18.24
CA LEU A 62 13.16 10.47 -19.07
C LEU A 62 12.69 9.04 -18.77
N VAL A 63 11.39 8.90 -18.55
CA VAL A 63 10.74 7.63 -18.22
C VAL A 63 9.44 7.42 -18.99
N ALA A 64 9.13 6.18 -19.30
CA ALA A 64 7.87 5.74 -19.87
C ALA A 64 6.93 5.28 -18.76
N LEU A 65 5.70 5.81 -18.74
CA LEU A 65 4.67 5.44 -17.77
C LEU A 65 3.74 4.37 -18.39
N PRO A 66 3.50 3.21 -17.74
CA PRO A 66 2.57 2.22 -18.28
C PRO A 66 1.12 2.70 -18.21
N VAL A 67 0.33 2.32 -19.21
CA VAL A 67 -1.12 2.48 -19.19
C VAL A 67 -1.71 1.46 -18.20
N THR A 68 -2.44 1.93 -17.20
CA THR A 68 -3.05 1.09 -16.15
C THR A 68 -4.52 0.78 -16.38
N GLN A 69 -5.18 1.51 -17.29
CA GLN A 69 -6.60 1.31 -17.58
C GLN A 69 -6.78 0.11 -18.52
N PHE A 70 -7.61 -0.85 -18.09
CA PHE A 70 -8.02 -2.00 -18.89
C PHE A 70 -9.45 -1.78 -19.38
N GLY A 71 -9.71 -2.04 -20.66
CA GLY A 71 -11.00 -1.78 -21.30
C GLY A 71 -11.09 -2.37 -22.71
N PRO A 72 -12.30 -2.45 -23.28
CA PRO A 72 -12.50 -2.93 -24.65
C PRO A 72 -11.76 -2.03 -25.64
N GLY A 73 -11.07 -2.61 -26.63
CA GLY A 73 -10.33 -1.87 -27.65
C GLY A 73 -8.88 -1.51 -27.31
N ILE A 74 -8.37 -1.83 -26.11
CA ILE A 74 -7.00 -1.46 -25.68
C ILE A 74 -5.94 -2.46 -26.17
N LYS A 75 -6.33 -3.63 -26.69
CA LYS A 75 -5.40 -4.69 -27.15
C LYS A 75 -4.37 -4.21 -28.18
N TYR A 76 -4.76 -3.26 -29.05
CA TYR A 76 -3.89 -2.71 -30.09
C TYR A 76 -3.24 -1.37 -29.74
N ARG A 77 -3.53 -0.80 -28.55
CA ARG A 77 -2.91 0.44 -28.09
C ARG A 77 -1.51 0.19 -27.52
N GLN A 78 -0.68 1.23 -27.55
CA GLN A 78 0.63 1.19 -26.92
C GLN A 78 0.49 0.96 -25.40
N ARG A 79 1.37 0.11 -24.87
CA ARG A 79 1.35 -0.27 -23.43
C ARG A 79 1.88 0.84 -22.51
N PHE A 80 2.67 1.76 -23.04
CA PHE A 80 3.25 2.88 -22.33
C PHE A 80 2.81 4.17 -22.98
N TYR A 81 2.62 5.21 -22.17
CA TYR A 81 2.47 6.57 -22.63
C TYR A 81 3.80 7.11 -23.16
N ASP A 82 3.72 8.30 -23.76
CA ASP A 82 4.84 9.10 -24.22
C ASP A 82 5.83 9.47 -23.08
N PRO A 83 6.99 10.05 -23.40
CA PRO A 83 8.02 10.33 -22.40
C PRO A 83 7.56 11.30 -21.31
N TYR A 84 7.86 10.94 -20.06
CA TYR A 84 7.71 11.80 -18.89
C TYR A 84 9.09 12.15 -18.33
N VAL A 85 9.22 13.37 -17.81
CA VAL A 85 10.41 13.83 -17.10
C VAL A 85 10.20 13.63 -15.60
N VAL A 86 11.21 13.09 -14.91
CA VAL A 86 11.24 13.04 -13.45
C VAL A 86 11.43 14.45 -12.89
N LYS A 87 10.39 14.98 -12.24
CA LYS A 87 10.42 16.31 -11.63
C LYS A 87 11.13 16.28 -10.27
N GLU A 88 10.73 15.35 -9.42
CA GLU A 88 11.18 15.22 -8.03
C GLU A 88 11.19 13.75 -7.62
N ILE A 89 12.16 13.39 -6.77
CA ILE A 89 12.24 12.08 -6.13
C ILE A 89 11.58 12.20 -4.75
N LEU A 90 10.58 11.38 -4.51
CA LEU A 90 9.82 11.31 -3.26
C LEU A 90 10.31 10.13 -2.40
N GLU A 91 9.86 10.07 -1.16
CA GLU A 91 10.17 8.97 -0.25
C GLU A 91 9.63 7.63 -0.76
N HIS A 92 10.22 6.53 -0.26
CA HIS A 92 9.79 5.15 -0.54
C HIS A 92 9.81 4.78 -2.04
N ASP A 93 10.85 5.19 -2.77
CA ASP A 93 11.03 4.94 -4.21
C ASP A 93 9.84 5.44 -5.06
N ARG A 94 9.33 6.63 -4.75
CA ARG A 94 8.27 7.30 -5.53
C ARG A 94 8.85 8.45 -6.34
N LEU A 95 8.25 8.73 -7.48
CA LEU A 95 8.65 9.78 -8.41
C LEU A 95 7.45 10.67 -8.71
N SER A 96 7.69 11.98 -8.70
CA SER A 96 6.79 12.95 -9.33
C SER A 96 7.20 13.11 -10.78
N LEU A 97 6.27 12.81 -11.69
CA LEU A 97 6.49 12.84 -13.13
C LEU A 97 5.69 13.98 -13.75
N ARG A 98 6.30 14.62 -14.74
CA ARG A 98 5.65 15.61 -15.59
C ARG A 98 5.77 15.17 -17.04
N LYS A 99 4.67 15.30 -17.76
CA LYS A 99 4.61 15.00 -19.19
C LYS A 99 5.55 15.93 -19.98
N LEU A 100 6.26 15.41 -20.98
CA LEU A 100 7.15 16.22 -21.81
C LEU A 100 6.37 17.05 -22.85
N ASP A 101 5.43 16.40 -23.54
CA ASP A 101 4.59 17.01 -24.58
C ASP A 101 3.15 17.17 -24.08
N ASP A 102 2.61 18.39 -24.08
CA ASP A 102 1.27 18.64 -23.55
C ASP A 102 0.16 17.99 -24.40
N ASP A 103 0.41 17.74 -25.69
CA ASP A 103 -0.55 17.12 -26.62
C ASP A 103 -0.59 15.58 -26.58
N ALA A 104 0.38 14.93 -25.91
CA ALA A 104 0.46 13.47 -25.83
C ALA A 104 -0.71 12.84 -25.05
N GLU A 105 -0.88 11.51 -25.06
CA GLU A 105 -1.95 10.89 -24.26
C GLU A 105 -1.52 10.74 -22.78
N GLY A 106 -2.43 11.01 -21.85
CA GLY A 106 -2.23 10.75 -20.42
C GLY A 106 -2.22 12.00 -19.50
N PRO A 107 -2.09 11.78 -18.18
CA PRO A 107 -2.16 12.84 -17.17
C PRO A 107 -0.94 13.77 -17.20
N SER A 108 -1.15 15.09 -17.03
CA SER A 108 -0.07 16.09 -17.09
C SER A 108 0.97 15.96 -15.98
N GLN A 109 0.53 15.66 -14.75
CA GLN A 109 1.39 15.39 -13.59
C GLN A 109 0.88 14.15 -12.86
N THR A 110 1.78 13.24 -12.51
CA THR A 110 1.43 12.00 -11.81
C THR A 110 2.52 11.60 -10.82
N THR A 111 2.14 10.94 -9.72
CA THR A 111 3.08 10.30 -8.81
C THR A 111 3.05 8.79 -9.02
N THR A 112 4.21 8.16 -9.17
CA THR A 112 4.30 6.72 -9.46
C THR A 112 5.53 6.11 -8.79
N ALA A 113 5.51 4.80 -8.51
CA ALA A 113 6.66 4.08 -7.98
C ALA A 113 7.76 3.86 -9.05
N CYS A 114 9.03 3.96 -8.65
CA CYS A 114 10.20 3.70 -9.51
C CYS A 114 10.13 2.33 -10.20
N SER A 115 9.53 1.32 -9.55
CA SER A 115 9.41 -0.03 -10.08
C SER A 115 8.39 -0.17 -11.22
N ALA A 116 7.46 0.78 -11.37
CA ALA A 116 6.41 0.73 -12.39
C ALA A 116 6.83 1.40 -13.70
N VAL A 117 7.78 2.33 -13.65
CA VAL A 117 8.28 3.07 -14.81
C VAL A 117 9.43 2.35 -15.50
N LYS A 118 9.53 2.57 -16.82
CA LYS A 118 10.70 2.15 -17.59
C LYS A 118 11.54 3.36 -17.98
N PRO A 119 12.88 3.24 -18.05
CA PRO A 119 13.71 4.30 -18.60
C PRO A 119 13.35 4.51 -20.07
N TRP A 120 13.25 5.78 -20.48
CA TRP A 120 13.15 6.13 -21.88
C TRP A 120 14.57 6.25 -22.44
N VAL A 121 15.06 5.19 -23.08
CA VAL A 121 16.41 5.17 -23.65
C VAL A 121 16.35 5.86 -25.01
N HIS A 122 16.85 7.09 -25.12
CA HIS A 122 17.15 7.63 -26.44
C HIS A 122 18.31 6.81 -27.05
N PRO A 123 18.22 6.40 -28.33
CA PRO A 123 19.27 5.60 -29.00
C PRO A 123 20.57 6.37 -29.30
N GLY A 124 21.06 7.20 -28.36
CA GLY A 124 22.22 8.06 -28.58
C GLY A 124 22.99 8.53 -27.34
N ARG A 125 22.77 7.95 -26.16
CA ARG A 125 23.59 8.25 -24.97
C ARG A 125 24.14 6.95 -24.37
N MET A 126 25.27 6.51 -24.94
CA MET A 126 26.28 5.73 -24.23
C MET A 126 27.24 6.70 -23.53
#